data_AF-A2AJQ1-F1
#
_entry.id   AF-A2AJQ1-F1
#
_cell.length_a   1.000
_cell.length_b   1.000
_cell.length_c   1.000
_cell.angle_alpha   90.00
_cell.angle_beta   90.00
_cell.angle_gamma   90.00
#
_symmetry.space_group_name_H-M   'P 1'
#
loop_
_entity.id
_entity.type
_entity.pdbx_description
1 polymer ?
#
loop_
_entity_poly.entity_id
_entity_poly.type
_entity_poly.pdbx_seq_one_letter_code
_entity_poly.pdbx_strand_id
1 'polypeptide(L)'
;MAKEEGTSVEPRQRKKQRTSGSQEAKAEKIRRTPAPERAPKYVSFQRFAKIVIGCLAAVISGMMHVFYLSAYHERKFWFSNRQELEREITFQGDSAIYYSYYKDMLKAPSFERGVYELTHNNKTISLKTINAMQQMSLYPELIASVLYQATGSNEVIEPVYFYIGIVFGLQGMYVTALFVTSWLMSGTWLAGMLTVAWFLINRVDTTRIEYSIPLRENWALPYFACQVAALTGYLKRNLNTYAERFCYLLLSTSTYTFMMVWEYSHYVLFLQAVSLLLLDIFSVEQSDKLNGKKGTFVAKVIKVFEFYLLCTLPVTLNLIVKMFVPHKENEHVLKFLEVKFGLNMTKNFTLNWLLCQESLQAPSQDFFFRLTQSSLLPFYVLVLIICLLSMTQVFFRRMSGKSKKETVTLEDGRIGERPEIIYHVIHTLLLGSLAMLMEGLKFIWTPYVCMLAAFGVCSPELWMTLLKWLRLRTVHPMLLALILSMAVPTIIGLSLWKEFFPRLITELTELQEFYDPDTVELMT
;
A
#
# COMPACT_ATOMS: atom_id res chain seq x y z
N MET A 1 9.04 -91.00 57.57
CA MET A 1 7.77 -90.43 57.10
C MET A 1 8.10 -89.09 56.44
N ALA A 2 7.86 -88.98 55.11
CA ALA A 2 7.78 -87.80 54.19
C ALA A 2 8.67 -86.52 54.44
N LYS A 3 9.53 -86.07 53.50
CA LYS A 3 9.31 -85.19 52.29
C LYS A 3 8.75 -83.79 52.65
N GLU A 4 9.16 -82.62 52.13
CA GLU A 4 10.16 -82.12 51.14
C GLU A 4 10.13 -80.56 51.18
N GLU A 5 11.24 -79.88 50.82
CA GLU A 5 11.47 -78.51 50.26
C GLU A 5 10.71 -77.26 50.80
N GLY A 6 11.32 -76.10 51.15
CA GLY A 6 12.33 -75.23 50.49
C GLY A 6 11.62 -73.88 50.20
N THR A 7 12.07 -72.64 50.50
CA THR A 7 13.40 -72.01 50.41
C THR A 7 13.45 -70.65 51.16
N SER A 8 14.67 -70.33 51.61
CA SER A 8 15.34 -69.09 52.14
C SER A 8 15.01 -67.70 51.52
N VAL A 9 15.37 -66.49 52.02
CA VAL A 9 16.07 -65.90 53.21
C VAL A 9 15.97 -64.34 53.10
N GLU A 10 16.13 -63.66 54.25
CA GLU A 10 16.10 -62.22 54.63
C GLU A 10 16.78 -61.11 53.77
N PRO A 11 16.43 -59.82 54.01
CA PRO A 11 16.99 -58.64 53.33
C PRO A 11 18.23 -58.05 54.05
N ARG A 12 19.20 -57.52 53.29
CA ARG A 12 20.37 -56.77 53.82
C ARG A 12 20.58 -55.44 53.09
N GLN A 13 20.79 -54.39 53.88
CA GLN A 13 21.02 -52.98 53.52
C GLN A 13 22.14 -52.76 52.48
N ARG A 14 22.00 -51.72 51.62
CA ARG A 14 23.12 -51.21 50.79
C ARG A 14 23.14 -49.66 50.68
N LYS A 15 24.22 -49.11 51.28
CA LYS A 15 24.98 -47.86 51.04
C LYS A 15 24.48 -46.82 50.01
N LYS A 16 24.42 -45.57 50.47
CA LYS A 16 24.39 -44.30 49.71
C LYS A 16 25.74 -44.09 48.99
N GLN A 17 25.74 -44.01 47.66
CA GLN A 17 26.88 -43.56 46.84
C GLN A 17 26.47 -42.26 46.15
N ARG A 18 27.06 -41.13 46.59
CA ARG A 18 26.85 -39.80 45.99
C ARG A 18 27.68 -39.66 44.72
N THR A 19 26.99 -39.26 43.67
CA THR A 19 27.41 -38.92 42.31
C THR A 19 28.36 -37.72 42.28
N SER A 20 29.66 -37.94 42.08
CA SER A 20 30.64 -36.90 41.75
C SER A 20 30.90 -36.75 40.24
N GLY A 21 30.52 -37.74 39.42
CA GLY A 21 30.83 -37.75 37.97
C GLY A 21 29.89 -36.91 37.07
N SER A 22 28.72 -36.47 37.54
CA SER A 22 27.75 -35.79 36.66
C SER A 22 27.89 -34.26 36.62
N GLN A 23 28.68 -33.66 37.51
CA GLN A 23 28.91 -32.21 37.52
C GLN A 23 30.09 -31.81 36.64
N GLU A 24 31.17 -32.58 36.58
CA GLU A 24 32.30 -32.32 35.68
C GLU A 24 31.93 -32.49 34.20
N ALA A 25 31.14 -33.51 33.85
CA ALA A 25 30.64 -33.70 32.49
C ALA A 25 29.67 -32.59 32.03
N LYS A 26 28.95 -31.94 32.96
CA LYS A 26 28.13 -30.75 32.66
C LYS A 26 28.99 -29.49 32.55
N ALA A 27 30.01 -29.34 33.40
CA ALA A 27 30.93 -28.20 33.36
C ALA A 27 31.78 -28.19 32.07
N GLU A 28 32.19 -29.36 31.57
CA GLU A 28 32.97 -29.45 30.33
C GLU A 28 32.10 -29.24 29.07
N LYS A 29 30.82 -29.63 29.10
CA LYS A 29 29.86 -29.37 28.02
C LYS A 29 29.45 -27.89 27.92
N ILE A 30 29.50 -27.15 29.03
CA ILE A 30 29.29 -25.69 29.07
C ILE A 30 30.51 -24.92 28.52
N ARG A 31 31.73 -25.47 28.63
CA ARG A 31 32.94 -24.85 28.05
C ARG A 31 33.09 -25.02 26.52
N ARG A 32 32.35 -25.96 25.91
CA ARG A 32 32.41 -26.24 24.45
C ARG A 32 31.22 -25.72 23.66
N THR A 33 30.43 -24.80 24.22
CA THR A 33 29.47 -24.04 23.42
C THR A 33 30.23 -22.86 22.80
N PRO A 34 30.40 -22.79 21.47
CA PRO A 34 30.95 -21.59 20.87
C PRO A 34 30.03 -20.42 21.25
N ALA A 35 30.60 -19.41 21.91
CA ALA A 35 29.89 -18.15 22.15
C ALA A 35 29.34 -17.66 20.79
N PRO A 36 28.13 -17.09 20.73
CA PRO A 36 27.61 -16.57 19.48
C PRO A 36 28.62 -15.56 18.93
N GLU A 37 29.21 -15.87 17.77
CA GLU A 37 30.11 -14.96 17.07
C GLU A 37 29.40 -13.61 16.96
N ARG A 38 29.91 -12.61 17.70
CA ARG A 38 29.47 -11.24 17.54
C ARG A 38 29.77 -10.87 16.09
N ALA A 39 28.72 -10.62 15.31
CA ALA A 39 28.86 -10.17 13.93
C ALA A 39 29.92 -9.05 13.88
N PRO A 40 30.89 -9.11 12.94
CA PRO A 40 31.99 -8.16 12.92
C PRO A 40 31.46 -6.73 12.81
N LYS A 41 32.00 -5.81 13.63
CA LYS A 41 31.57 -4.40 13.71
C LYS A 41 31.39 -3.74 12.33
N TYR A 42 32.20 -4.16 11.35
CA TYR A 42 32.15 -3.75 9.94
C TYR A 42 30.81 -4.05 9.24
N VAL A 43 30.21 -5.23 9.46
CA VAL A 43 28.92 -5.62 8.87
C VAL A 43 27.77 -4.82 9.48
N SER A 44 27.87 -4.47 10.77
CA SER A 44 26.89 -3.60 11.44
C SER A 44 26.91 -2.18 10.89
N PHE A 45 28.10 -1.63 10.60
CA PHE A 45 28.25 -0.29 10.03
C PHE A 45 27.69 -0.21 8.60
N GLN A 46 27.98 -1.19 7.73
CA GLN A 46 27.43 -1.23 6.38
C GLN A 46 25.90 -1.33 6.37
N ARG A 47 25.33 -2.14 7.27
CA ARG A 47 23.87 -2.27 7.40
C ARG A 47 23.23 -0.96 7.88
N PHE A 48 23.86 -0.29 8.85
CA PHE A 48 23.43 1.01 9.33
C PHE A 48 23.49 2.07 8.22
N ALA A 49 24.62 2.18 7.51
CA ALA A 49 24.78 3.12 6.41
C ALA A 49 23.74 2.91 5.30
N LYS A 50 23.43 1.65 4.93
CA LYS A 50 22.37 1.34 3.96
C LYS A 50 20.99 1.81 4.41
N ILE A 51 20.66 1.70 5.70
CA ILE A 51 19.40 2.20 6.25
C ILE A 51 19.37 3.72 6.21
N VAL A 52 20.43 4.38 6.66
CA VAL A 52 20.52 5.86 6.65
C VAL A 52 20.39 6.40 5.23
N ILE A 53 21.13 5.86 4.26
CA ILE A 53 21.07 6.27 2.85
C ILE A 53 19.67 6.06 2.29
N GLY A 54 19.04 4.91 2.54
CA GLY A 54 17.69 4.66 2.02
C GLY A 54 16.63 5.55 2.67
N CYS A 55 16.75 5.87 3.97
CA CYS A 55 15.85 6.82 4.64
C CYS A 55 16.01 8.24 4.07
N LEU A 56 17.25 8.70 3.86
CA LEU A 56 17.52 9.97 3.21
C LEU A 56 16.95 10.01 1.79
N ALA A 57 17.19 8.94 1.00
CA ALA A 57 16.63 8.83 -0.34
C ALA A 57 15.10 8.88 -0.34
N ALA A 58 14.43 8.19 0.58
CA ALA A 58 12.97 8.21 0.70
C ALA A 58 12.44 9.61 0.98
N VAL A 59 13.04 10.33 1.95
CA VAL A 59 12.64 11.71 2.30
C VAL A 59 12.90 12.65 1.12
N ILE A 60 14.07 12.56 0.48
CA ILE A 60 14.41 13.39 -0.68
C ILE A 60 13.42 13.12 -1.82
N SER A 61 13.10 11.86 -2.12
CA SER A 61 12.12 11.52 -3.16
C SER A 61 10.73 12.08 -2.88
N GLY A 62 10.24 11.98 -1.64
CA GLY A 62 8.98 12.58 -1.23
C GLY A 62 8.97 14.10 -1.38
N MET A 63 10.01 14.78 -0.87
CA MET A 63 10.16 16.23 -0.97
C MET A 63 10.26 16.70 -2.42
N MET A 64 11.03 16.01 -3.26
CA MET A 64 11.16 16.34 -4.68
C MET A 64 9.82 16.21 -5.40
N HIS A 65 8.97 15.24 -5.02
CA HIS A 65 7.62 15.14 -5.57
C HIS A 65 6.72 16.32 -5.16
N VAL A 66 6.79 16.76 -3.90
CA VAL A 66 6.07 17.95 -3.42
C VAL A 66 6.51 19.20 -4.19
N PHE A 67 7.82 19.41 -4.36
CA PHE A 67 8.35 20.53 -5.14
C PHE A 67 7.93 20.46 -6.60
N TYR A 68 7.96 19.27 -7.21
CA TYR A 68 7.47 19.06 -8.57
C TYR A 68 5.99 19.48 -8.69
N LEU A 69 5.12 19.01 -7.77
CA LEU A 69 3.70 19.35 -7.80
C LEU A 69 3.47 20.85 -7.62
N SER A 70 4.18 21.48 -6.69
CA SER A 70 4.10 22.92 -6.47
C SER A 70 4.55 23.71 -7.71
N ALA A 71 5.66 23.31 -8.33
CA ALA A 71 6.18 23.98 -9.52
C ALA A 71 5.27 23.75 -10.74
N TYR A 72 4.75 22.54 -10.91
CA TYR A 72 3.80 22.20 -11.97
C TYR A 72 2.51 23.03 -11.82
N HIS A 73 1.95 23.09 -10.62
CA HIS A 73 0.75 23.86 -10.33
C HIS A 73 0.95 25.36 -10.59
N GLU A 74 2.05 25.91 -10.09
CA GLU A 74 2.39 27.32 -10.31
C GLU A 74 2.49 27.65 -11.80
N ARG A 75 3.16 26.82 -12.58
CA ARG A 75 3.34 27.07 -14.02
C ARG A 75 2.06 26.86 -14.82
N LYS A 76 1.29 25.82 -14.50
CA LYS A 76 0.04 25.50 -15.19
C LYS A 76 -1.02 26.59 -15.03
N PHE A 77 -1.13 27.17 -13.84
CA PHE A 77 -2.18 28.12 -13.51
C PHE A 77 -1.71 29.56 -13.35
N TRP A 78 -0.40 29.83 -13.40
CA TRP A 78 0.19 31.10 -13.00
C TRP A 78 -0.39 31.58 -11.67
N PHE A 79 -0.35 30.70 -10.68
CA PHE A 79 -1.22 30.80 -9.53
C PHE A 79 -0.89 32.03 -8.66
N SER A 80 0.39 32.39 -8.55
CA SER A 80 0.85 33.53 -7.74
C SER A 80 0.41 34.90 -8.23
N ASN A 81 0.35 35.14 -9.55
CA ASN A 81 -0.04 36.47 -10.07
C ASN A 81 -1.55 36.67 -10.22
N ARG A 82 -2.34 35.61 -10.10
CA ARG A 82 -3.81 35.71 -10.18
C ARG A 82 -4.42 36.32 -8.93
N GLN A 83 -5.59 36.93 -9.08
CA GLN A 83 -6.38 37.40 -7.95
C GLN A 83 -7.02 36.21 -7.20
N GLU A 84 -7.46 36.42 -5.95
CA GLU A 84 -8.04 35.37 -5.12
C GLU A 84 -9.23 34.67 -5.82
N LEU A 85 -10.16 35.42 -6.41
CA LEU A 85 -11.32 34.84 -7.10
C LEU A 85 -10.89 33.97 -8.30
N GLU A 86 -9.93 34.44 -9.10
CA GLU A 86 -9.41 33.69 -10.25
C GLU A 86 -8.70 32.40 -9.84
N ARG A 87 -8.01 32.41 -8.68
CA ARG A 87 -7.41 31.20 -8.11
C ARG A 87 -8.50 30.20 -7.70
N GLU A 88 -9.61 30.65 -7.15
CA GLU A 88 -10.71 29.78 -6.73
C GLU A 88 -11.42 29.11 -7.90
N ILE A 89 -11.54 29.82 -9.03
CA ILE A 89 -12.14 29.29 -10.26
C ILE A 89 -11.29 28.16 -10.87
N THR A 90 -9.99 28.04 -10.52
CA THR A 90 -9.17 26.91 -10.97
C THR A 90 -9.64 25.57 -10.41
N PHE A 91 -10.36 25.57 -9.28
CA PHE A 91 -11.04 24.38 -8.79
C PHE A 91 -12.31 24.14 -9.60
N GLN A 92 -12.46 22.93 -10.15
CA GLN A 92 -13.61 22.53 -10.95
C GLN A 92 -14.32 21.32 -10.35
N GLY A 93 -15.62 21.19 -10.61
CA GLY A 93 -16.44 20.07 -10.12
C GLY A 93 -16.39 19.92 -8.59
N ASP A 94 -16.19 18.68 -8.13
CA ASP A 94 -16.16 18.35 -6.71
C ASP A 94 -15.09 19.13 -5.92
N SER A 95 -13.97 19.45 -6.56
CA SER A 95 -12.87 20.17 -5.91
C SER A 95 -13.27 21.56 -5.42
N ALA A 96 -14.09 22.28 -6.20
CA ALA A 96 -14.61 23.59 -5.85
C ALA A 96 -15.58 23.51 -4.67
N ILE A 97 -16.40 22.46 -4.63
CA ILE A 97 -17.36 22.21 -3.55
C ILE A 97 -16.64 21.96 -2.23
N TYR A 98 -15.56 21.17 -2.23
CA TYR A 98 -14.79 20.94 -1.00
C TYR A 98 -14.11 22.22 -0.50
N TYR A 99 -13.50 22.98 -1.42
CA TYR A 99 -12.85 24.23 -1.04
C TYR A 99 -13.85 25.29 -0.53
N SER A 100 -15.06 25.35 -1.07
CA SER A 100 -16.08 26.29 -0.59
C SER A 100 -16.51 25.99 0.85
N TYR A 101 -16.69 24.71 1.23
CA TYR A 101 -16.97 24.34 2.62
C TYR A 101 -15.82 24.64 3.58
N TYR A 102 -14.57 24.49 3.12
CA TYR A 102 -13.41 24.93 3.89
C TYR A 102 -13.47 26.44 4.15
N LYS A 103 -13.81 27.26 3.14
CA LYS A 103 -14.01 28.70 3.33
C LYS A 103 -15.16 29.02 4.29
N ASP A 104 -16.29 28.31 4.20
CA ASP A 104 -17.42 28.50 5.11
C ASP A 104 -17.01 28.26 6.57
N MET A 105 -16.20 27.22 6.82
CA MET A 105 -15.63 26.96 8.15
C MET A 105 -14.74 28.08 8.66
N LEU A 106 -13.94 28.70 7.78
CA LEU A 106 -13.07 29.83 8.15
C LEU A 106 -13.84 31.13 8.39
N LYS A 107 -14.97 31.33 7.71
CA LYS A 107 -15.85 32.50 7.86
C LYS A 107 -16.77 32.40 9.08
N ALA A 108 -17.02 31.18 9.57
CA ALA A 108 -17.89 30.97 10.72
C ALA A 108 -17.35 31.67 11.97
N PRO A 109 -18.21 32.25 12.82
CA PRO A 109 -17.79 33.01 14.00
C PRO A 109 -17.17 32.11 15.09
N SER A 110 -17.44 30.80 15.04
CA SER A 110 -16.81 29.79 15.88
C SER A 110 -16.81 28.44 15.17
N PHE A 111 -15.89 27.55 15.57
CA PHE A 111 -15.80 26.19 15.02
C PHE A 111 -17.10 25.40 15.20
N GLU A 112 -17.70 25.44 16.40
CA GLU A 112 -18.97 24.76 16.68
C GLU A 112 -20.10 25.28 15.79
N ARG A 113 -20.15 26.59 15.56
CA ARG A 113 -21.14 27.19 14.68
C ARG A 113 -20.94 26.75 13.23
N GLY A 114 -19.70 26.71 12.75
CA GLY A 114 -19.37 26.20 11.42
C GLY A 114 -19.82 24.76 11.23
N VAL A 115 -19.52 23.88 12.18
CA VAL A 115 -19.97 22.47 12.16
C VAL A 115 -21.51 22.38 12.16
N TYR A 116 -22.18 23.20 12.95
CA TYR A 116 -23.64 23.25 12.96
C TYR A 116 -24.22 23.65 11.59
N GLU A 117 -23.64 24.67 10.94
CA GLU A 117 -24.09 25.15 9.63
C GLU A 117 -23.83 24.13 8.51
N LEU A 118 -22.73 23.37 8.58
CA LEU A 118 -22.46 22.27 7.63
C LEU A 118 -23.38 21.06 7.83
N THR A 119 -23.77 20.77 9.07
CA THR A 119 -24.69 19.65 9.38
C THR A 119 -26.14 19.98 9.09
N HIS A 120 -26.50 21.27 9.05
CA HIS A 120 -27.83 21.77 8.71
C HIS A 120 -27.77 22.64 7.45
N ASN A 121 -27.12 22.11 6.40
CA ASN A 121 -26.92 22.87 5.18
C ASN A 121 -28.20 22.86 4.32
N ASN A 122 -28.77 24.04 4.07
CA ASN A 122 -29.92 24.26 3.19
C ASN A 122 -29.55 25.01 1.88
N LYS A 123 -28.26 25.25 1.66
CA LYS A 123 -27.75 26.03 0.52
C LYS A 123 -27.40 25.13 -0.67
N THR A 124 -26.90 23.93 -0.40
CA THR A 124 -26.37 23.02 -1.44
C THR A 124 -27.46 22.34 -2.24
N ILE A 125 -28.54 21.92 -1.59
CA ILE A 125 -29.69 21.30 -2.25
C ILE A 125 -30.92 22.17 -2.01
N SER A 126 -31.48 22.71 -3.09
CA SER A 126 -32.69 23.54 -3.01
C SER A 126 -33.83 22.78 -2.32
N LEU A 127 -34.53 23.46 -1.42
CA LEU A 127 -35.68 22.94 -0.65
C LEU A 127 -35.37 21.77 0.30
N LYS A 128 -34.09 21.43 0.53
CA LYS A 128 -33.72 20.33 1.44
C LYS A 128 -32.59 20.76 2.38
N THR A 129 -32.74 20.46 3.66
CA THR A 129 -31.63 20.53 4.61
C THR A 129 -30.91 19.19 4.64
N ILE A 130 -29.60 19.19 4.40
CA ILE A 130 -28.76 18.00 4.41
C ILE A 130 -27.62 18.13 5.41
N ASN A 131 -27.20 16.99 5.94
CA ASN A 131 -25.93 16.89 6.65
C ASN A 131 -24.80 16.78 5.63
N ALA A 132 -24.33 17.93 5.14
CA ALA A 132 -23.26 17.99 4.14
C ALA A 132 -21.96 17.38 4.68
N MET A 133 -21.68 17.54 5.98
CA MET A 133 -20.49 16.99 6.63
C MET A 133 -20.41 15.48 6.49
N GLN A 134 -21.49 14.77 6.84
CA GLN A 134 -21.52 13.31 6.74
C GLN A 134 -21.66 12.83 5.30
N GLN A 135 -22.48 13.51 4.49
CA GLN A 135 -22.79 13.07 3.13
C GLN A 135 -21.62 13.26 2.15
N MET A 136 -20.80 14.30 2.34
CA MET A 136 -19.65 14.61 1.47
C MET A 136 -18.30 14.30 2.14
N SER A 137 -18.32 13.65 3.31
CA SER A 137 -17.13 13.31 4.11
C SER A 137 -16.19 14.51 4.33
N LEU A 138 -16.71 15.63 4.87
CA LEU A 138 -16.00 16.92 4.99
C LEU A 138 -14.95 16.97 6.14
N TYR A 139 -14.51 15.82 6.65
CA TYR A 139 -13.54 15.75 7.74
C TYR A 139 -12.18 16.37 7.38
N PRO A 140 -11.64 16.22 6.15
CA PRO A 140 -10.39 16.90 5.76
C PRO A 140 -10.48 18.42 5.89
N GLU A 141 -11.59 19.03 5.49
CA GLU A 141 -11.79 20.48 5.54
C GLU A 141 -11.95 20.98 6.97
N LEU A 142 -12.65 20.23 7.83
CA LEU A 142 -12.73 20.53 9.26
C LEU A 142 -11.34 20.54 9.89
N ILE A 143 -10.55 19.48 9.66
CA ILE A 143 -9.17 19.37 10.19
C ILE A 143 -8.29 20.49 9.62
N ALA A 144 -8.36 20.77 8.32
CA ALA A 144 -7.62 21.84 7.68
C ALA A 144 -7.96 23.21 8.28
N SER A 145 -9.25 23.48 8.56
CA SER A 145 -9.69 24.75 9.15
C SER A 145 -9.13 24.96 10.56
N VAL A 146 -9.13 23.90 11.37
CA VAL A 146 -8.53 23.92 12.71
C VAL A 146 -7.02 24.11 12.63
N LEU A 147 -6.34 23.38 11.74
CA LEU A 147 -4.90 23.53 11.55
C LEU A 147 -4.54 24.94 11.14
N TYR A 148 -5.25 25.53 10.16
CA TYR A 148 -5.01 26.89 9.67
C TYR A 148 -5.10 27.95 10.77
N GLN A 149 -6.10 27.82 11.65
CA GLN A 149 -6.26 28.71 12.80
C GLN A 149 -5.21 28.44 13.89
N ALA A 150 -4.96 27.16 14.22
CA ALA A 150 -4.06 26.77 15.29
C ALA A 150 -2.58 27.08 15.01
N THR A 151 -2.17 27.09 13.74
CA THR A 151 -0.80 27.44 13.34
C THR A 151 -0.57 28.94 13.19
N GLY A 152 -1.59 29.79 13.39
CA GLY A 152 -1.49 31.23 13.12
C GLY A 152 -1.27 31.55 11.65
N SER A 153 -1.56 30.62 10.75
CA SER A 153 -1.30 30.78 9.31
C SER A 153 -2.19 31.84 8.67
N ASN A 154 -3.29 32.19 9.31
CA ASN A 154 -4.18 33.29 8.92
C ASN A 154 -3.50 34.67 8.83
N GLU A 155 -2.35 34.85 9.47
CA GLU A 155 -1.59 36.11 9.42
C GLU A 155 -0.56 36.16 8.28
N VAL A 156 -0.21 35.00 7.68
CA VAL A 156 0.96 34.87 6.80
C VAL A 156 0.63 34.31 5.43
N ILE A 157 -0.32 33.37 5.35
CA ILE A 157 -0.57 32.57 4.15
C ILE A 157 -2.07 32.63 3.84
N GLU A 158 -2.44 32.87 2.58
CA GLU A 158 -3.86 32.84 2.21
C GLU A 158 -4.45 31.41 2.34
N PRO A 159 -5.76 31.28 2.62
CA PRO A 159 -6.39 29.98 2.85
C PRO A 159 -6.18 28.97 1.72
N VAL A 160 -6.18 29.42 0.46
CA VAL A 160 -6.03 28.55 -0.71
C VAL A 160 -4.66 27.86 -0.72
N TYR A 161 -3.58 28.62 -0.48
CA TYR A 161 -2.21 28.08 -0.47
C TYR A 161 -2.01 27.08 0.67
N PHE A 162 -2.56 27.38 1.85
CA PHE A 162 -2.48 26.46 2.97
C PHE A 162 -3.20 25.14 2.66
N TYR A 163 -4.40 25.24 2.09
CA TYR A 163 -5.22 24.09 1.74
C TYR A 163 -4.55 23.20 0.68
N ILE A 164 -4.08 23.78 -0.43
CA ILE A 164 -3.34 23.05 -1.47
C ILE A 164 -2.04 22.46 -0.91
N GLY A 165 -1.34 23.22 -0.06
CA GLY A 165 -0.08 22.81 0.57
C GLY A 165 -0.21 21.53 1.40
N ILE A 166 -1.31 21.37 2.16
CA ILE A 166 -1.59 20.13 2.89
C ILE A 166 -1.72 18.96 1.92
N VAL A 167 -2.48 19.11 0.83
CA VAL A 167 -2.69 18.03 -0.15
C VAL A 167 -1.37 17.64 -0.83
N PHE A 168 -0.54 18.61 -1.21
CA PHE A 168 0.80 18.33 -1.77
C PHE A 168 1.70 17.61 -0.76
N GLY A 169 1.71 18.04 0.50
CA GLY A 169 2.44 17.35 1.57
C GLY A 169 2.01 15.89 1.72
N LEU A 170 0.70 15.62 1.65
CA LEU A 170 0.15 14.26 1.66
C LEU A 170 0.60 13.44 0.45
N GLN A 171 0.73 14.01 -0.75
CA GLN A 171 1.30 13.30 -1.90
C GLN A 171 2.79 12.97 -1.70
N GLY A 172 3.55 13.84 -1.04
CA GLY A 172 4.92 13.53 -0.64
C GLY A 172 4.99 12.30 0.26
N MET A 173 4.08 12.20 1.23
CA MET A 173 3.92 11.03 2.09
C MET A 173 3.52 9.78 1.28
N TYR A 174 2.62 9.92 0.30
CA TYR A 174 2.18 8.84 -0.57
C TYR A 174 3.33 8.17 -1.33
N VAL A 175 4.12 8.98 -2.04
CA VAL A 175 5.29 8.50 -2.81
C VAL A 175 6.36 7.90 -1.89
N THR A 176 6.56 8.49 -0.71
CA THR A 176 7.48 7.96 0.31
C THR A 176 7.02 6.59 0.81
N ALA A 177 5.73 6.39 1.04
CA ALA A 177 5.20 5.10 1.48
C ALA A 177 5.32 4.01 0.40
N LEU A 178 5.10 4.34 -0.88
CA LEU A 178 5.36 3.43 -2.00
C LEU A 178 6.84 3.06 -2.12
N PHE A 179 7.74 4.05 -1.97
CA PHE A 179 9.19 3.83 -1.92
C PHE A 179 9.55 2.83 -0.80
N VAL A 180 9.06 3.09 0.42
CA VAL A 180 9.36 2.26 1.60
C VAL A 180 8.83 0.84 1.40
N THR A 181 7.64 0.67 0.82
CA THR A 181 7.08 -0.67 0.57
C THR A 181 7.93 -1.46 -0.40
N SER A 182 8.30 -0.87 -1.54
CA SER A 182 9.19 -1.49 -2.53
C SER A 182 10.58 -1.83 -1.95
N TRP A 183 11.14 -0.94 -1.12
CA TRP A 183 12.39 -1.18 -0.41
C TRP A 183 12.25 -2.31 0.62
N LEU A 184 11.16 -2.36 1.39
CA LEU A 184 10.90 -3.43 2.34
C LEU A 184 10.82 -4.79 1.65
N MET A 185 10.20 -4.89 0.48
CA MET A 185 10.08 -6.15 -0.25
C MET A 185 11.41 -6.61 -0.87
N SER A 186 12.14 -5.70 -1.53
CA SER A 186 13.37 -6.01 -2.29
C SER A 186 14.64 -6.07 -1.44
N GLY A 187 14.67 -5.35 -0.31
CA GLY A 187 15.86 -5.16 0.51
C GLY A 187 16.84 -4.08 -0.01
N THR A 188 16.52 -3.39 -1.10
CA THR A 188 17.37 -2.34 -1.69
C THR A 188 16.60 -1.02 -1.83
N TRP A 189 17.24 0.10 -1.49
CA TRP A 189 16.63 1.44 -1.64
C TRP A 189 16.51 1.85 -3.12
N LEU A 190 17.26 1.19 -4.01
CA LEU A 190 17.17 1.34 -5.47
C LEU A 190 15.78 0.98 -5.99
N ALA A 191 15.13 -0.03 -5.40
CA ALA A 191 13.76 -0.39 -5.72
C ALA A 191 12.79 0.76 -5.43
N GLY A 192 13.00 1.46 -4.31
CA GLY A 192 12.22 2.64 -3.96
C GLY A 192 12.40 3.75 -5.01
N MET A 193 13.63 4.07 -5.41
CA MET A 193 13.86 5.10 -6.43
C MET A 193 13.21 4.75 -7.77
N LEU A 194 13.30 3.49 -8.19
CA LEU A 194 12.68 3.05 -9.43
C LEU A 194 11.15 3.12 -9.36
N THR A 195 10.55 2.83 -8.19
CA THR A 195 9.11 3.05 -7.94
C THR A 195 8.72 4.51 -8.15
N VAL A 196 9.49 5.44 -7.59
CA VAL A 196 9.22 6.89 -7.73
C VAL A 196 9.39 7.34 -9.17
N ALA A 197 10.42 6.88 -9.88
CA ALA A 197 10.63 7.20 -11.28
C ALA A 197 9.45 6.74 -12.15
N TRP A 198 8.99 5.50 -12.01
CA TRP A 198 7.84 5.01 -12.76
C TRP A 198 6.52 5.69 -12.37
N PHE A 199 6.36 6.06 -11.09
CA PHE A 199 5.21 6.82 -10.63
C PHE A 199 5.14 8.20 -11.32
N LEU A 200 6.26 8.94 -11.36
CA LEU A 200 6.31 10.27 -11.98
C LEU A 200 6.13 10.22 -13.50
N ILE A 201 6.72 9.21 -14.16
CA ILE A 201 6.61 9.06 -15.62
C ILE A 201 5.18 8.73 -16.04
N ASN A 202 4.49 7.88 -15.28
CA ASN A 202 3.11 7.48 -15.57
C ASN A 202 2.08 8.30 -14.77
N ARG A 203 2.41 9.54 -14.39
CA ARG A 203 1.60 10.37 -13.48
C ARG A 203 0.14 10.53 -13.89
N VAL A 204 -0.12 10.59 -15.20
CA VAL A 204 -1.47 10.68 -15.80
C VAL A 204 -2.36 9.50 -15.40
N ASP A 205 -1.77 8.33 -15.12
CA ASP A 205 -2.49 7.11 -14.77
C ASP A 205 -2.26 6.67 -13.30
N THR A 206 -1.42 7.37 -12.54
CA THR A 206 -1.13 7.07 -11.12
C THR A 206 -1.77 8.04 -10.14
N THR A 207 -2.08 9.27 -10.54
CA THR A 207 -2.70 10.28 -9.67
C THR A 207 -3.60 11.23 -10.45
N ARG A 208 -4.63 11.76 -9.78
CA ARG A 208 -5.54 12.78 -10.35
C ARG A 208 -5.20 14.20 -9.92
N ILE A 209 -4.12 14.36 -9.15
CA ILE A 209 -3.82 15.65 -8.52
C ILE A 209 -3.55 16.80 -9.51
N GLU A 210 -3.09 16.49 -10.72
CA GLU A 210 -2.85 17.50 -11.77
C GLU A 210 -4.15 18.10 -12.35
N TYR A 211 -5.28 17.41 -12.20
CA TYR A 211 -6.58 17.84 -12.71
C TYR A 211 -7.47 18.43 -11.62
N SER A 212 -7.45 17.85 -10.43
CA SER A 212 -8.29 18.31 -9.32
C SER A 212 -7.61 17.97 -8.00
N ILE A 213 -7.10 19.01 -7.33
CA ILE A 213 -6.22 18.86 -6.17
C ILE A 213 -6.97 18.29 -4.97
N PRO A 214 -8.03 18.92 -4.45
CA PRO A 214 -8.69 18.47 -3.21
C PRO A 214 -9.71 17.34 -3.43
N LEU A 215 -9.50 16.47 -4.41
CA LEU A 215 -10.27 15.23 -4.53
C LEU A 215 -10.02 14.31 -3.33
N ARG A 216 -11.06 13.60 -2.87
CA ARG A 216 -10.99 12.72 -1.70
C ARG A 216 -9.93 11.63 -1.86
N GLU A 217 -9.73 11.12 -3.06
CA GLU A 217 -8.69 10.15 -3.38
C GLU A 217 -7.29 10.70 -3.08
N ASN A 218 -7.04 11.97 -3.40
CA ASN A 218 -5.73 12.60 -3.15
C ASN A 218 -5.46 12.79 -1.65
N TRP A 219 -6.50 12.92 -0.84
CA TRP A 219 -6.38 12.90 0.62
C TRP A 219 -6.20 11.48 1.17
N ALA A 220 -6.88 10.49 0.58
CA ALA A 220 -7.01 9.14 1.14
C ALA A 220 -5.89 8.17 0.76
N LEU A 221 -5.48 8.15 -0.51
CA LEU A 221 -4.46 7.24 -1.04
C LEU A 221 -3.10 7.30 -0.32
N PRO A 222 -2.63 8.46 0.18
CA PRO A 222 -1.46 8.53 1.06
C PRO A 222 -1.57 7.62 2.28
N TYR A 223 -2.71 7.63 2.98
CA TYR A 223 -2.94 6.79 4.15
C TYR A 223 -3.04 5.32 3.76
N PHE A 224 -3.65 5.01 2.61
CA PHE A 224 -3.66 3.65 2.06
C PHE A 224 -2.24 3.13 1.77
N ALA A 225 -1.35 3.93 1.17
CA ALA A 225 0.03 3.49 0.96
C ALA A 225 0.79 3.31 2.28
N CYS A 226 0.61 4.19 3.26
CA CYS A 226 1.19 4.02 4.59
C CYS A 226 0.70 2.73 5.26
N GLN A 227 -0.59 2.43 5.13
CA GLN A 227 -1.19 1.19 5.60
C GLN A 227 -0.58 -0.03 4.91
N VAL A 228 -0.46 -0.01 3.58
CA VAL A 228 0.17 -1.10 2.81
C VAL A 228 1.62 -1.29 3.28
N ALA A 229 2.42 -0.23 3.41
CA ALA A 229 3.79 -0.29 3.89
C ALA A 229 3.89 -0.91 5.30
N ALA A 230 3.01 -0.50 6.20
CA ALA A 230 2.93 -1.01 7.56
C ALA A 230 2.54 -2.49 7.58
N LEU A 231 1.60 -2.91 6.74
CA LEU A 231 1.17 -4.30 6.60
C LEU A 231 2.29 -5.18 6.03
N THR A 232 2.98 -4.72 4.98
CA THR A 232 4.15 -5.40 4.40
C THR A 232 5.23 -5.61 5.45
N GLY A 233 5.48 -4.59 6.28
CA GLY A 233 6.35 -4.69 7.44
C GLY A 233 5.86 -5.78 8.40
N TYR A 234 4.63 -5.65 8.88
CA TYR A 234 4.03 -6.55 9.88
C TYR A 234 3.99 -8.03 9.45
N LEU A 235 3.82 -8.31 8.16
CA LEU A 235 3.83 -9.68 7.60
C LEU A 235 5.23 -10.32 7.55
N LYS A 236 6.32 -9.57 7.77
CA LYS A 236 7.67 -10.16 7.81
C LYS A 236 7.86 -11.07 9.02
N ARG A 237 8.38 -12.28 8.78
CA ARG A 237 8.55 -13.33 9.81
C ARG A 237 9.50 -12.98 10.95
N ASN A 238 10.56 -12.21 10.70
CA ASN A 238 11.67 -11.99 11.64
C ASN A 238 11.79 -10.52 12.07
N LEU A 239 10.70 -9.93 12.58
CA LEU A 239 10.72 -8.59 13.14
C LEU A 239 11.00 -8.58 14.64
N ASN A 240 11.65 -7.50 15.10
CA ASN A 240 11.74 -7.18 16.52
C ASN A 240 10.35 -6.84 17.07
N THR A 241 10.05 -7.20 18.33
CA THR A 241 8.76 -6.93 18.98
C THR A 241 8.38 -5.45 18.96
N TYR A 242 9.35 -4.55 19.12
CA TYR A 242 9.11 -3.11 19.02
C TYR A 242 8.72 -2.67 17.60
N ALA A 243 9.40 -3.21 16.58
CA ALA A 243 9.09 -2.92 15.18
C ALA A 243 7.72 -3.46 14.80
N GLU A 244 7.36 -4.65 15.28
CA GLU A 244 6.02 -5.23 15.08
C GLU A 244 4.91 -4.38 15.69
N ARG A 245 5.09 -3.92 16.94
CA ARG A 245 4.14 -3.01 17.60
C ARG A 245 4.01 -1.69 16.85
N PHE A 246 5.13 -1.14 16.40
CA PHE A 246 5.14 0.09 15.59
C PHE A 246 4.40 -0.10 14.27
N CYS A 247 4.66 -1.19 13.53
CA CYS A 247 3.93 -1.50 12.30
C CYS A 247 2.43 -1.67 12.56
N TYR A 248 2.03 -2.36 13.63
CA TYR A 248 0.62 -2.53 13.96
C TYR A 248 -0.07 -1.21 14.33
N LEU A 249 0.60 -0.33 15.09
CA LEU A 249 0.08 1.00 15.44
C LEU A 249 -0.06 1.89 14.19
N LEU A 250 0.94 1.88 13.32
CA LEU A 250 0.91 2.63 12.06
C LEU A 250 -0.21 2.10 11.16
N LEU A 251 -0.39 0.78 11.10
CA LEU A 251 -1.46 0.12 10.37
C LEU A 251 -2.84 0.56 10.89
N SER A 252 -3.08 0.48 12.20
CA SER A 252 -4.37 0.83 12.77
C SER A 252 -4.71 2.31 12.59
N THR A 253 -3.72 3.19 12.80
CA THR A 253 -3.90 4.64 12.67
C THR A 253 -4.17 5.04 11.21
N SER A 254 -3.39 4.51 10.27
CA SER A 254 -3.59 4.80 8.84
C SER A 254 -4.90 4.22 8.30
N THR A 255 -5.32 3.03 8.72
CA THR A 255 -6.63 2.47 8.37
C THR A 255 -7.78 3.34 8.89
N TYR A 256 -7.70 3.81 10.13
CA TYR A 256 -8.74 4.69 10.69
C TYR A 256 -8.85 6.00 9.91
N THR A 257 -7.73 6.67 9.65
CA THR A 257 -7.74 7.92 8.88
C THR A 257 -8.21 7.70 7.44
N PHE A 258 -7.79 6.60 6.80
CA PHE A 258 -8.26 6.23 5.46
C PHE A 258 -9.79 6.08 5.41
N MET A 259 -10.40 5.49 6.45
CA MET A 259 -11.86 5.36 6.56
C MET A 259 -12.57 6.70 6.77
N MET A 260 -12.00 7.57 7.58
CA MET A 260 -12.59 8.89 7.86
C MET A 260 -12.55 9.81 6.64
N VAL A 261 -11.49 9.73 5.83
CA VAL A 261 -11.27 10.64 4.70
C VAL A 261 -12.05 10.22 3.46
N TRP A 262 -12.28 8.92 3.25
CA TRP A 262 -12.85 8.42 2.00
C TRP A 262 -13.99 7.45 2.20
N GLU A 263 -15.13 7.81 1.63
CA GLU A 263 -16.37 7.04 1.73
C GLU A 263 -16.29 5.65 1.09
N TYR A 264 -15.41 5.43 0.11
CA TYR A 264 -15.25 4.14 -0.58
C TYR A 264 -14.16 3.24 0.02
N SER A 265 -13.49 3.70 1.07
CA SER A 265 -12.37 3.01 1.73
C SER A 265 -12.70 1.57 2.16
N HIS A 266 -13.93 1.31 2.61
CA HIS A 266 -14.36 -0.01 3.10
C HIS A 266 -14.32 -1.08 2.00
N TYR A 267 -14.56 -0.73 0.73
CA TYR A 267 -14.45 -1.67 -0.38
C TYR A 267 -13.01 -2.12 -0.58
N VAL A 268 -12.06 -1.19 -0.47
CA VAL A 268 -10.62 -1.49 -0.58
C VAL A 268 -10.15 -2.33 0.61
N LEU A 269 -10.61 -1.99 1.84
CA LEU A 269 -10.31 -2.78 3.04
C LEU A 269 -10.89 -4.20 2.95
N PHE A 270 -12.08 -4.36 2.36
CA PHE A 270 -12.67 -5.68 2.13
C PHE A 270 -11.81 -6.51 1.18
N LEU A 271 -11.33 -5.93 0.07
CA LEU A 271 -10.39 -6.61 -0.83
C LEU A 271 -9.09 -7.02 -0.12
N GLN A 272 -8.57 -6.17 0.78
CA GLN A 272 -7.41 -6.50 1.59
C GLN A 272 -7.69 -7.63 2.59
N ALA A 273 -8.88 -7.67 3.20
CA ALA A 273 -9.31 -8.74 4.10
C ALA A 273 -9.40 -10.09 3.35
N VAL A 274 -10.01 -10.10 2.14
CA VAL A 274 -10.02 -11.28 1.27
C VAL A 274 -8.61 -11.73 0.90
N SER A 275 -7.71 -10.78 0.60
CA SER A 275 -6.31 -11.08 0.31
C SER A 275 -5.59 -11.74 1.49
N LEU A 276 -5.86 -11.29 2.73
CA LEU A 276 -5.32 -11.88 3.95
C LEU A 276 -5.91 -13.24 4.27
N LEU A 277 -7.21 -13.45 4.00
CA LEU A 277 -7.84 -14.76 4.12
C LEU A 277 -7.20 -15.78 3.18
N LEU A 278 -6.99 -15.41 1.91
CA LEU A 278 -6.31 -16.27 0.94
C LEU A 278 -4.85 -16.55 1.34
N LEU A 279 -4.16 -15.56 1.91
CA LEU A 279 -2.83 -15.75 2.50
C LEU A 279 -2.86 -16.75 3.67
N ASP A 280 -3.86 -16.64 4.55
CA ASP A 280 -3.99 -17.53 5.69
C ASP A 280 -4.27 -18.97 5.24
N ILE A 281 -5.17 -19.18 4.28
CA ILE A 281 -5.41 -20.50 3.66
C ILE A 281 -4.09 -21.07 3.11
N PHE A 282 -3.34 -20.26 2.37
CA PHE A 282 -2.02 -20.66 1.85
C PHE A 282 -0.95 -20.86 2.94
N SER A 283 -1.15 -20.33 4.15
CA SER A 283 -0.25 -20.39 5.30
C SER A 283 -0.59 -21.51 6.29
N VAL A 284 -1.87 -21.84 6.46
CA VAL A 284 -2.37 -22.98 7.24
C VAL A 284 -1.89 -24.28 6.62
N GLU A 285 -1.88 -24.37 5.29
CA GLU A 285 -1.26 -25.49 4.56
C GLU A 285 0.27 -25.57 4.77
N GLN A 286 0.91 -24.53 5.33
CA GLN A 286 2.32 -24.54 5.76
C GLN A 286 2.51 -25.04 7.20
N SER A 287 1.42 -25.18 7.97
CA SER A 287 1.43 -25.32 9.43
C SER A 287 1.28 -26.76 9.94
N ASP A 288 0.75 -27.68 9.13
CA ASP A 288 0.48 -29.08 9.52
C ASP A 288 1.72 -29.92 9.85
N LYS A 289 2.93 -29.38 9.73
CA LYS A 289 4.18 -30.05 10.13
C LYS A 289 5.10 -29.13 10.97
N LEU A 290 4.92 -29.23 12.29
CA LEU A 290 5.85 -28.96 13.41
C LEU A 290 6.16 -27.50 13.88
N ASN A 291 5.94 -27.32 15.19
CA ASN A 291 6.50 -26.43 16.24
C ASN A 291 6.05 -24.95 16.44
N GLY A 292 5.82 -24.65 17.73
CA GLY A 292 5.18 -23.49 18.39
C GLY A 292 5.54 -22.05 17.98
N LYS A 293 6.58 -21.80 17.18
CA LYS A 293 6.87 -20.46 16.62
C LYS A 293 6.07 -20.13 15.35
N LYS A 294 5.38 -21.12 14.76
CA LYS A 294 4.55 -20.94 13.55
C LYS A 294 3.11 -20.54 13.86
N GLY A 295 2.57 -20.96 15.02
CA GLY A 295 1.25 -20.53 15.50
C GLY A 295 1.17 -19.03 15.76
N THR A 296 2.28 -18.39 16.12
CA THR A 296 2.34 -16.93 16.30
C THR A 296 2.19 -16.16 14.99
N PHE A 297 2.56 -16.72 13.83
CA PHE A 297 2.39 -16.03 12.54
C PHE A 297 0.95 -16.08 12.05
N VAL A 298 0.30 -17.25 12.11
CA VAL A 298 -1.13 -17.40 11.80
C VAL A 298 -1.96 -16.50 12.70
N ALA A 299 -1.68 -16.47 14.01
CA ALA A 299 -2.34 -15.55 14.94
C ALA A 299 -2.14 -14.07 14.56
N LYS A 300 -0.97 -13.68 14.03
CA LYS A 300 -0.74 -12.31 13.53
C LYS A 300 -1.63 -11.99 12.32
N VAL A 301 -1.75 -12.91 11.36
CA VAL A 301 -2.56 -12.72 10.15
C VAL A 301 -4.04 -12.64 10.54
N ILE A 302 -4.52 -13.58 11.37
CA ILE A 302 -5.89 -13.59 11.90
C ILE A 302 -6.20 -12.27 12.62
N LYS A 303 -5.30 -11.78 13.46
CA LYS A 303 -5.48 -10.50 14.17
C LYS A 303 -5.72 -9.31 13.23
N VAL A 304 -5.02 -9.24 12.10
CA VAL A 304 -5.22 -8.16 11.11
C VAL A 304 -6.49 -8.40 10.31
N PHE A 305 -6.76 -9.64 9.92
CA PHE A 305 -7.99 -10.00 9.25
C PHE A 305 -9.22 -9.63 10.09
N GLU A 306 -9.24 -9.98 11.37
CA GLU A 306 -10.30 -9.61 12.32
C GLU A 306 -10.42 -8.09 12.45
N PHE A 307 -9.30 -7.35 12.50
CA PHE A 307 -9.32 -5.90 12.53
C PHE A 307 -9.96 -5.29 11.27
N TYR A 308 -9.60 -5.76 10.07
CA TYR A 308 -10.22 -5.29 8.83
C TYR A 308 -11.68 -5.71 8.71
N LEU A 309 -12.02 -6.91 9.17
CA LEU A 309 -13.41 -7.36 9.21
C LEU A 309 -14.23 -6.46 10.14
N LEU A 310 -13.72 -6.16 11.34
CA LEU A 310 -14.35 -5.22 12.27
C LEU A 310 -14.53 -3.82 11.65
N CYS A 311 -13.52 -3.31 10.96
CA CYS A 311 -13.60 -2.02 10.27
C CYS A 311 -14.64 -2.01 9.13
N THR A 312 -14.79 -3.13 8.42
CA THR A 312 -15.74 -3.24 7.31
C THR A 312 -17.13 -3.65 7.75
N LEU A 313 -17.30 -4.27 8.92
CA LEU A 313 -18.56 -4.84 9.42
C LEU A 313 -19.70 -3.81 9.51
N PRO A 314 -19.54 -2.61 10.09
CA PRO A 314 -20.65 -1.65 10.18
C PRO A 314 -21.13 -1.18 8.80
N VAL A 315 -20.21 -1.08 7.84
CA VAL A 315 -20.52 -0.60 6.48
C VAL A 315 -21.07 -1.73 5.61
N THR A 316 -20.52 -2.95 5.70
CA THR A 316 -21.08 -4.12 5.02
C THR A 316 -22.46 -4.45 5.57
N LEU A 317 -22.68 -4.38 6.89
CA LEU A 317 -24.00 -4.48 7.50
C LEU A 317 -24.93 -3.37 7.02
N ASN A 318 -24.47 -2.11 6.91
CA ASN A 318 -25.28 -1.03 6.36
C ASN A 318 -25.65 -1.29 4.89
N LEU A 319 -24.71 -1.74 4.06
CA LEU A 319 -24.97 -2.12 2.67
C LEU A 319 -25.92 -3.32 2.54
N ILE A 320 -25.74 -4.34 3.39
CA ILE A 320 -26.61 -5.52 3.46
C ILE A 320 -28.01 -5.12 3.91
N VAL A 321 -28.14 -4.32 4.96
CA VAL A 321 -29.42 -3.78 5.43
C VAL A 321 -30.09 -2.96 4.33
N LYS A 322 -29.34 -2.11 3.62
CA LYS A 322 -29.87 -1.36 2.47
C LYS A 322 -30.13 -2.25 1.23
N MET A 323 -29.63 -3.47 1.16
CA MET A 323 -29.94 -4.46 0.11
C MET A 323 -31.24 -5.21 0.45
N PHE A 324 -31.48 -5.52 1.73
CA PHE A 324 -32.67 -6.22 2.20
C PHE A 324 -33.87 -5.29 2.47
N VAL A 325 -33.61 -4.03 2.81
CA VAL A 325 -34.64 -2.97 2.87
C VAL A 325 -34.70 -2.33 1.48
N PRO A 326 -35.81 -2.45 0.73
CA PRO A 326 -35.92 -1.89 -0.60
C PRO A 326 -35.97 -0.36 -0.51
N HIS A 327 -34.80 0.27 -0.46
CA HIS A 327 -34.66 1.69 -0.66
C HIS A 327 -34.44 1.95 -2.15
N LYS A 328 -35.20 2.89 -2.70
CA LYS A 328 -35.27 3.24 -4.14
C LYS A 328 -33.90 3.45 -4.80
N GLU A 329 -32.87 3.78 -4.02
CA GLU A 329 -31.51 4.08 -4.48
C GLU A 329 -30.64 2.84 -4.76
N ASN A 330 -30.83 1.72 -4.04
CA ASN A 330 -29.95 0.54 -4.14
C ASN A 330 -30.30 -0.41 -5.28
N GLU A 331 -31.55 -0.37 -5.75
CA GLU A 331 -31.98 -1.08 -6.96
C GLU A 331 -31.15 -0.64 -8.17
N HIS A 332 -30.63 0.61 -8.17
CA HIS A 332 -29.82 1.15 -9.26
C HIS A 332 -28.42 0.53 -9.35
N VAL A 333 -27.77 0.17 -8.24
CA VAL A 333 -26.39 -0.37 -8.26
C VAL A 333 -26.37 -1.81 -8.78
N LEU A 334 -27.28 -2.66 -8.29
CA LEU A 334 -27.42 -4.03 -8.77
C LEU A 334 -27.85 -4.06 -10.25
N LYS A 335 -28.85 -3.26 -10.63
CA LYS A 335 -29.23 -3.09 -12.04
C LYS A 335 -28.09 -2.55 -12.89
N PHE A 336 -27.28 -1.64 -12.37
CA PHE A 336 -26.10 -1.14 -13.07
C PHE A 336 -25.11 -2.27 -13.37
N LEU A 337 -24.80 -3.11 -12.38
CA LEU A 337 -23.91 -4.26 -12.58
C LEU A 337 -24.50 -5.27 -13.57
N GLU A 338 -25.78 -5.60 -13.45
CA GLU A 338 -26.47 -6.49 -14.39
C GLU A 338 -26.38 -5.99 -15.83
N VAL A 339 -26.64 -4.70 -16.05
CA VAL A 339 -26.58 -4.10 -17.38
C VAL A 339 -25.13 -4.03 -17.88
N LYS A 340 -24.19 -3.65 -17.02
CA LYS A 340 -22.76 -3.58 -17.35
C LYS A 340 -22.19 -4.93 -17.78
N PHE A 341 -22.63 -6.02 -17.15
CA PHE A 341 -22.23 -7.39 -17.51
C PHE A 341 -23.09 -8.01 -18.62
N GLY A 342 -24.05 -7.27 -19.18
CA GLY A 342 -24.93 -7.76 -20.25
C GLY A 342 -25.94 -8.83 -19.79
N LEU A 343 -26.15 -8.96 -18.48
CA LEU A 343 -27.14 -9.88 -17.90
C LEU A 343 -28.58 -9.34 -18.03
N ASN A 344 -28.72 -8.03 -18.21
CA ASN A 344 -30.01 -7.36 -18.34
C ASN A 344 -29.91 -6.14 -19.28
N MET A 345 -31.01 -5.74 -19.91
CA MET A 345 -31.06 -4.56 -20.80
C MET A 345 -31.91 -3.47 -20.15
N THR A 346 -31.42 -2.22 -20.15
CA THR A 346 -32.13 -1.10 -19.53
C THR A 346 -32.47 0.00 -20.54
N LYS A 347 -33.68 0.56 -20.38
CA LYS A 347 -34.09 1.81 -21.04
C LYS A 347 -33.98 3.02 -20.13
N ASN A 348 -33.52 2.83 -18.88
CA ASN A 348 -33.41 3.89 -17.91
C ASN A 348 -32.25 4.82 -18.27
N PHE A 349 -32.57 6.10 -18.48
CA PHE A 349 -31.59 7.14 -18.82
C PHE A 349 -30.45 7.23 -17.79
N THR A 350 -30.76 7.22 -16.48
CA THR A 350 -29.75 7.33 -15.43
C THR A 350 -28.74 6.19 -15.47
N LEU A 351 -29.20 4.96 -15.74
CA LEU A 351 -28.32 3.80 -15.86
C LEU A 351 -27.44 3.88 -17.12
N ASN A 352 -28.03 4.27 -18.26
CA ASN A 352 -27.28 4.46 -19.50
C ASN A 352 -26.26 5.60 -19.39
N TRP A 353 -26.62 6.68 -18.70
CA TRP A 353 -25.71 7.78 -18.38
C TRP A 353 -24.52 7.29 -17.53
N LEU A 354 -24.77 6.49 -16.49
CA LEU A 354 -23.73 5.92 -15.63
C LEU A 354 -22.77 5.01 -16.43
N LEU A 355 -23.27 4.25 -17.40
CA LEU A 355 -22.45 3.40 -18.29
C LEU A 355 -21.56 4.22 -19.23
N CYS A 356 -21.99 5.43 -19.59
CA CYS A 356 -21.20 6.36 -20.39
C CYS A 356 -20.14 7.11 -19.57
N GLN A 357 -20.19 7.04 -18.23
CA GLN A 357 -19.22 7.73 -17.39
C GLN A 357 -17.84 7.08 -17.50
N GLU A 358 -16.84 7.86 -17.90
CA GLU A 358 -15.46 7.40 -18.18
C GLU A 358 -14.86 6.59 -17.01
N SER A 359 -15.03 7.04 -15.76
CA SER A 359 -14.53 6.32 -14.58
C SER A 359 -15.13 4.93 -14.37
N LEU A 360 -16.29 4.65 -14.94
CA LEU A 360 -16.99 3.38 -14.83
C LEU A 360 -16.81 2.51 -16.08
N GLN A 361 -16.14 2.99 -17.13
CA GLN A 361 -15.84 2.19 -18.31
C GLN A 361 -14.63 1.29 -18.07
N ALA A 362 -14.39 0.34 -18.97
CA ALA A 362 -13.14 -0.42 -18.96
C ALA A 362 -11.98 0.46 -19.45
N PRO A 363 -10.74 0.27 -18.94
CA PRO A 363 -9.59 1.05 -19.39
C PRO A 363 -9.38 0.97 -20.91
N SER A 364 -9.09 2.12 -21.52
CA SER A 364 -8.78 2.24 -22.95
C SER A 364 -7.49 1.52 -23.37
N GLN A 365 -7.32 1.26 -24.66
CA GLN A 365 -6.06 0.70 -25.18
C GLN A 365 -4.86 1.64 -24.99
N ASP A 366 -5.10 2.95 -25.04
CA ASP A 366 -4.07 3.97 -24.84
C ASP A 366 -3.43 3.90 -23.45
N PHE A 367 -4.22 3.53 -22.43
CA PHE A 367 -3.70 3.28 -21.09
C PHE A 367 -2.62 2.19 -21.10
N PHE A 368 -2.87 1.04 -21.73
CA PHE A 368 -1.89 -0.03 -21.83
C PHE A 368 -0.68 0.33 -22.70
N PHE A 369 -0.91 1.11 -23.76
CA PHE A 369 0.17 1.60 -24.62
C PHE A 369 1.13 2.50 -23.83
N ARG A 370 0.63 3.47 -23.06
CA ARG A 370 1.45 4.35 -22.21
C ARG A 370 2.27 3.56 -21.18
N LEU A 371 1.65 2.60 -20.49
CA LEU A 371 2.36 1.76 -19.52
C LEU A 371 3.42 0.84 -20.18
N THR A 372 3.20 0.46 -21.44
CA THR A 372 4.17 -0.33 -22.21
C THR A 372 5.34 0.52 -22.68
N GLN A 373 5.07 1.75 -23.14
CA GLN A 373 6.09 2.70 -23.58
C GLN A 373 7.05 3.09 -22.43
N SER A 374 6.55 3.23 -21.21
CA SER A 374 7.39 3.45 -20.03
C SER A 374 8.10 2.19 -19.51
N SER A 375 8.01 1.07 -20.24
CA SER A 375 8.47 -0.28 -19.88
C SER A 375 7.85 -0.89 -18.62
N LEU A 376 6.94 -0.17 -17.94
CA LEU A 376 6.36 -0.57 -16.67
C LEU A 376 5.51 -1.85 -16.79
N LEU A 377 4.58 -1.90 -17.75
CA LEU A 377 3.68 -3.05 -17.92
C LEU A 377 4.44 -4.35 -18.26
N PRO A 378 5.40 -4.36 -19.20
CA PRO A 378 6.23 -5.56 -19.46
C PRO A 378 6.96 -6.09 -18.23
N PHE A 379 7.63 -5.22 -17.46
CA PHE A 379 8.34 -5.65 -16.25
C PHE A 379 7.38 -6.11 -15.15
N TYR A 380 6.25 -5.44 -14.97
CA TYR A 380 5.20 -5.87 -14.05
C TYR A 380 4.68 -7.26 -14.38
N VAL A 381 4.30 -7.51 -15.64
CA VAL A 381 3.78 -8.81 -16.09
C VAL A 381 4.84 -9.90 -15.90
N LEU A 382 6.10 -9.63 -16.25
CA LEU A 382 7.20 -10.57 -16.04
C LEU A 382 7.37 -10.92 -14.55
N VAL A 383 7.41 -9.92 -13.67
CA VAL A 383 7.54 -10.11 -12.22
C VAL A 383 6.34 -10.89 -11.67
N LEU A 384 5.12 -10.56 -12.10
CA LEU A 384 3.90 -11.25 -11.69
C LEU A 384 3.91 -12.72 -12.09
N ILE A 385 4.29 -13.03 -13.34
CA ILE A 385 4.42 -14.41 -13.83
C ILE A 385 5.45 -15.19 -13.00
N ILE A 386 6.63 -14.60 -12.74
CA ILE A 386 7.66 -15.26 -11.92
C ILE A 386 7.16 -15.52 -10.51
N CYS A 387 6.46 -14.56 -9.89
CA CYS A 387 5.91 -14.74 -8.55
C CYS A 387 4.83 -15.82 -8.53
N LEU A 388 3.90 -15.83 -9.50
CA LEU A 388 2.85 -16.83 -9.62
C LEU A 388 3.42 -18.23 -9.82
N LEU A 389 4.35 -18.40 -10.76
CA LEU A 389 5.03 -19.67 -10.99
C LEU A 389 5.78 -20.14 -9.73
N SER A 390 6.43 -19.22 -9.01
CA SER A 390 7.12 -19.56 -7.76
C SER A 390 6.13 -20.00 -6.66
N MET A 391 4.97 -19.35 -6.52
CA MET A 391 3.95 -19.75 -5.55
C MET A 391 3.36 -21.12 -5.89
N THR A 392 3.04 -21.34 -7.17
CA THR A 392 2.52 -22.61 -7.67
C THR A 392 3.51 -23.76 -7.47
N GLN A 393 4.81 -23.54 -7.73
CA GLN A 393 5.87 -24.52 -7.44
C GLN A 393 5.95 -24.87 -5.94
N VAL A 394 5.82 -23.86 -5.08
CA VAL A 394 5.83 -24.05 -3.63
C VAL A 394 4.60 -24.85 -3.18
N PHE A 395 3.42 -24.54 -3.72
CA PHE A 395 2.18 -25.28 -3.48
C PHE A 395 2.30 -26.76 -3.92
N PHE A 396 2.70 -27.03 -5.16
CA PHE A 396 2.86 -28.41 -5.65
C PHE A 396 3.92 -29.20 -4.88
N ARG A 397 5.05 -28.58 -4.52
CA ARG A 397 6.08 -29.25 -3.73
C ARG A 397 5.57 -29.66 -2.35
N ARG A 398 4.72 -28.83 -1.74
CA ARG A 398 4.10 -29.10 -0.44
C ARG A 398 3.06 -30.21 -0.53
N MET A 399 2.21 -30.18 -1.55
CA MET A 399 1.28 -31.29 -1.87
C MET A 399 2.02 -32.61 -2.08
N SER A 400 3.20 -32.57 -2.71
CA SER A 400 4.08 -33.74 -2.90
C SER A 400 4.77 -34.23 -1.60
N GLY A 401 4.52 -33.62 -0.43
CA GLY A 401 5.00 -34.11 0.86
C GLY A 401 6.49 -33.90 1.15
N LYS A 402 7.23 -33.15 0.32
CA LYS A 402 8.67 -32.94 0.50
C LYS A 402 8.95 -32.00 1.68
N SER A 403 9.72 -32.46 2.66
CA SER A 403 10.06 -31.73 3.90
C SER A 403 10.74 -30.37 3.64
N LYS A 404 10.45 -29.43 4.55
CA LYS A 404 10.92 -28.03 4.58
C LYS A 404 12.36 -27.99 5.12
N LYS A 405 13.27 -27.23 4.49
CA LYS A 405 14.51 -26.79 5.14
C LYS A 405 14.16 -25.71 6.17
N GLU A 406 14.73 -25.78 7.38
CA GLU A 406 14.43 -24.84 8.48
C GLU A 406 14.91 -23.40 8.22
N THR A 407 15.89 -23.21 7.35
CA THR A 407 16.42 -21.89 6.97
C THR A 407 16.44 -21.75 5.45
N VAL A 408 15.62 -20.83 4.90
CA VAL A 408 15.71 -20.42 3.50
C VAL A 408 16.85 -19.43 3.40
N THR A 409 17.92 -19.84 2.72
CA THR A 409 19.05 -18.97 2.41
C THR A 409 18.79 -18.24 1.09
N LEU A 410 19.47 -17.11 0.83
CA LEU A 410 19.39 -16.42 -0.46
C LEU A 410 19.68 -17.38 -1.63
N GLU A 411 20.57 -18.36 -1.38
CA GLU A 411 20.93 -19.41 -2.31
C GLU A 411 19.77 -20.33 -2.68
N ASP A 412 18.72 -20.45 -1.85
CA ASP A 412 17.56 -21.30 -2.14
C ASP A 412 16.62 -20.68 -3.18
N GLY A 413 16.63 -19.35 -3.38
CA GLY A 413 15.91 -18.65 -4.44
C GLY A 413 14.42 -18.99 -4.49
N ARG A 414 13.68 -18.73 -3.40
CA ARG A 414 12.25 -19.07 -3.29
C ARG A 414 11.42 -17.88 -2.82
N ILE A 415 11.20 -16.97 -3.73
CA ILE A 415 10.40 -15.77 -3.50
C ILE A 415 8.97 -16.10 -3.05
N GLY A 416 8.38 -17.18 -3.60
CA GLY A 416 7.03 -17.67 -3.27
C GLY A 416 6.86 -18.31 -1.89
N GLU A 417 7.89 -18.32 -1.03
CA GLU A 417 7.76 -18.75 0.38
C GLU A 417 7.60 -17.55 1.35
N ARG A 418 7.74 -16.31 0.87
CA ARG A 418 7.64 -15.08 1.66
C ARG A 418 6.18 -14.62 1.78
N PRO A 419 5.61 -14.53 2.99
CA PRO A 419 4.19 -14.21 3.18
C PRO A 419 3.81 -12.82 2.68
N GLU A 420 4.69 -11.82 2.85
CA GLU A 420 4.43 -10.47 2.38
C GLU A 420 4.29 -10.41 0.85
N ILE A 421 5.06 -11.23 0.11
CA ILE A 421 5.00 -11.26 -1.35
C ILE A 421 3.74 -11.99 -1.83
N ILE A 422 3.39 -13.10 -1.18
CA ILE A 422 2.14 -13.83 -1.46
C ILE A 422 0.94 -12.90 -1.30
N TYR A 423 0.90 -12.13 -0.21
CA TYR A 423 -0.13 -11.10 0.00
C TYR A 423 -0.19 -10.11 -1.17
N HIS A 424 0.94 -9.51 -1.54
CA HIS A 424 0.99 -8.52 -2.63
C HIS A 424 0.57 -9.10 -3.98
N VAL A 425 0.92 -10.35 -4.29
CA VAL A 425 0.52 -11.03 -5.53
C VAL A 425 -0.99 -11.29 -5.56
N ILE A 426 -1.56 -11.77 -4.46
CA ILE A 426 -3.02 -11.97 -4.36
C ILE A 426 -3.73 -10.62 -4.47
N HIS A 427 -3.26 -9.62 -3.74
CA HIS A 427 -3.88 -8.30 -3.69
C HIS A 427 -3.85 -7.60 -5.05
N THR A 428 -2.72 -7.63 -5.77
CA THR A 428 -2.62 -7.02 -7.11
C THR A 428 -3.48 -7.74 -8.15
N LEU A 429 -3.70 -9.05 -8.01
CA LEU A 429 -4.60 -9.78 -8.91
C LEU A 429 -6.05 -9.37 -8.68
N LEU A 430 -6.49 -9.28 -7.43
CA LEU A 430 -7.84 -8.84 -7.10
C LEU A 430 -8.06 -7.38 -7.52
N LEU A 431 -7.14 -6.48 -7.15
CA LEU A 431 -7.23 -5.06 -7.50
C LEU A 431 -7.13 -4.84 -9.01
N GLY A 432 -6.21 -5.54 -9.68
CA GLY A 432 -6.06 -5.49 -11.14
C GLY A 432 -7.28 -6.00 -11.88
N SER A 433 -7.90 -7.09 -11.42
CA SER A 433 -9.15 -7.60 -12.02
C SER A 433 -10.27 -6.56 -11.96
N LEU A 434 -10.38 -5.82 -10.85
CA LEU A 434 -11.37 -4.77 -10.69
C LEU A 434 -11.03 -3.52 -11.52
N ALA A 435 -9.74 -3.18 -11.63
CA ALA A 435 -9.26 -2.09 -12.50
C ALA A 435 -9.51 -2.38 -13.99
N MET A 436 -9.49 -3.64 -14.43
CA MET A 436 -9.87 -4.00 -15.80
C MET A 436 -11.37 -3.80 -16.05
N LEU A 437 -12.20 -3.82 -15.01
CA LEU A 437 -13.64 -3.57 -15.11
C LEU A 437 -13.99 -2.08 -15.03
N MET A 438 -13.19 -1.27 -14.33
CA MET A 438 -13.48 0.13 -14.03
C MET A 438 -12.22 0.98 -14.11
N GLU A 439 -12.19 1.91 -15.06
CA GLU A 439 -11.06 2.80 -15.32
C GLU A 439 -10.74 3.69 -14.12
N GLY A 440 -11.74 4.11 -13.34
CA GLY A 440 -11.53 4.90 -12.12
C GLY A 440 -10.64 4.22 -11.08
N LEU A 441 -10.53 2.88 -11.11
CA LEU A 441 -9.69 2.13 -10.17
C LEU A 441 -8.24 2.00 -10.62
N LYS A 442 -7.90 2.46 -11.84
CA LYS A 442 -6.50 2.50 -12.30
C LYS A 442 -5.64 3.36 -11.39
N PHE A 443 -6.17 4.42 -10.79
CA PHE A 443 -5.44 5.32 -9.90
C PHE A 443 -5.04 4.64 -8.57
N ILE A 444 -5.70 3.54 -8.19
CA ILE A 444 -5.32 2.70 -7.05
C ILE A 444 -4.34 1.62 -7.50
N TRP A 445 -4.58 1.03 -8.68
CA TRP A 445 -3.82 -0.10 -9.19
C TRP A 445 -2.46 0.27 -9.79
N THR A 446 -2.37 1.28 -10.65
CA THR A 446 -1.13 1.68 -11.33
C THR A 446 0.01 2.04 -10.37
N PRO A 447 -0.20 2.79 -9.27
CA PRO A 447 0.85 3.04 -8.28
C PRO A 447 1.36 1.75 -7.62
N TYR A 448 0.45 0.79 -7.38
CA TYR A 448 0.78 -0.54 -6.88
C TYR A 448 1.62 -1.34 -7.89
N VAL A 449 1.29 -1.24 -9.18
CA VAL A 449 2.06 -1.81 -10.30
C VAL A 449 3.48 -1.25 -10.35
N CYS A 450 3.66 0.07 -10.22
CA CYS A 450 4.98 0.73 -10.13
C CYS A 450 5.84 0.13 -8.99
N MET A 451 5.23 -0.03 -7.82
CA MET A 451 5.87 -0.59 -6.64
C MET A 451 6.29 -2.06 -6.85
N LEU A 452 5.39 -2.90 -7.39
CA LEU A 452 5.67 -4.33 -7.60
C LEU A 452 6.67 -4.60 -8.72
N ALA A 453 6.58 -3.88 -9.83
CA ALA A 453 7.57 -3.98 -10.90
C ALA A 453 8.96 -3.63 -10.37
N ALA A 454 9.07 -2.56 -9.58
CA ALA A 454 10.35 -2.09 -9.06
C ALA A 454 10.94 -3.07 -8.03
N PHE A 455 10.09 -3.58 -7.14
CA PHE A 455 10.47 -4.66 -6.24
C PHE A 455 11.08 -5.83 -7.00
N GLY A 456 10.40 -6.31 -8.06
CA GLY A 456 10.80 -7.54 -8.72
C GLY A 456 12.11 -7.41 -9.49
N VAL A 457 12.31 -6.29 -10.21
CA VAL A 457 13.54 -6.03 -10.96
C VAL A 457 14.74 -5.79 -10.02
N CYS A 458 14.50 -5.24 -8.82
CA CYS A 458 15.56 -4.93 -7.86
C CYS A 458 15.80 -6.04 -6.81
N SER A 459 15.04 -7.14 -6.83
CA SER A 459 15.12 -8.21 -5.83
C SER A 459 16.15 -9.28 -6.23
N PRO A 460 17.27 -9.45 -5.49
CA PRO A 460 18.23 -10.51 -5.77
C PRO A 460 17.61 -11.91 -5.65
N GLU A 461 16.62 -12.08 -4.77
CA GLU A 461 15.90 -13.34 -4.59
C GLU A 461 15.10 -13.74 -5.83
N LEU A 462 14.47 -12.77 -6.51
CA LEU A 462 13.70 -13.02 -7.72
C LEU A 462 14.62 -13.39 -8.88
N TRP A 463 15.74 -12.69 -9.04
CA TRP A 463 16.79 -13.07 -9.99
C TRP A 463 17.33 -14.47 -9.70
N MET A 464 17.56 -14.82 -8.43
CA MET A 464 17.98 -16.17 -8.05
C MET A 464 16.95 -17.24 -8.44
N THR A 465 15.65 -16.98 -8.23
CA THR A 465 14.58 -17.89 -8.66
C THR A 465 14.60 -18.07 -10.19
N LEU A 466 14.73 -16.98 -10.95
CA LEU A 466 14.76 -17.00 -12.40
C LEU A 466 16.00 -17.73 -12.95
N LEU A 467 17.19 -17.42 -12.45
CA LEU A 467 18.46 -18.03 -12.87
C LEU A 467 18.46 -19.55 -12.63
N LYS A 468 17.83 -20.00 -11.53
CA LYS A 468 17.66 -21.43 -11.24
C LYS A 468 16.78 -22.13 -12.26
N TRP A 469 15.68 -21.50 -12.68
CA TRP A 469 14.82 -22.07 -13.73
C TRP A 469 15.54 -22.13 -15.08
N LEU A 470 16.35 -21.12 -15.39
CA LEU A 470 17.16 -21.07 -16.62
C LEU A 470 18.39 -22.00 -16.61
N ARG A 471 18.69 -22.67 -15.48
CA ARG A 471 19.82 -23.62 -15.31
C ARG A 471 21.19 -23.07 -15.77
N LEU A 472 21.42 -21.77 -15.60
CA LEU A 472 22.69 -21.14 -15.97
C LEU A 472 23.83 -21.64 -15.06
N ARG A 473 24.78 -22.39 -15.62
CA ARG A 473 25.86 -23.12 -14.91
C ARG A 473 27.21 -22.38 -14.85
N THR A 474 27.36 -21.24 -15.52
CA THR A 474 28.67 -20.66 -15.85
C THR A 474 29.23 -19.67 -14.82
N VAL A 475 28.41 -19.12 -13.91
CA VAL A 475 28.83 -18.14 -12.90
C VAL A 475 28.20 -18.50 -11.55
N HIS A 476 28.86 -18.16 -10.42
CA HIS A 476 28.26 -18.26 -9.09
C HIS A 476 26.91 -17.51 -9.08
N PRO A 477 25.76 -18.22 -9.02
CA PRO A 477 24.44 -17.64 -9.34
C PRO A 477 24.06 -16.51 -8.39
N MET A 478 24.52 -16.57 -7.13
CA MET A 478 24.30 -15.54 -6.12
C MET A 478 24.96 -14.20 -6.48
N LEU A 479 26.20 -14.24 -6.96
CA LEU A 479 26.91 -13.02 -7.37
C LEU A 479 26.25 -12.41 -8.61
N LEU A 480 25.88 -13.26 -9.58
CA LEU A 480 25.18 -12.83 -10.78
C LEU A 480 23.82 -12.19 -10.44
N ALA A 481 23.03 -12.80 -9.56
CA ALA A 481 21.75 -12.24 -9.12
C ALA A 481 21.92 -10.88 -8.42
N LEU A 482 22.96 -10.72 -7.59
CA LEU A 482 23.26 -9.46 -6.94
C LEU A 482 23.65 -8.38 -7.98
N ILE A 483 24.51 -8.74 -8.94
CA ILE A 483 24.91 -7.82 -10.03
C ILE A 483 23.67 -7.42 -10.85
N LEU A 484 22.84 -8.38 -11.29
CA LEU A 484 21.64 -8.09 -12.07
C LEU A 484 20.63 -7.24 -11.30
N SER A 485 20.45 -7.48 -10.01
CA SER A 485 19.56 -6.71 -9.14
C SER A 485 19.98 -5.24 -8.94
N MET A 486 21.21 -4.88 -9.34
CA MET A 486 21.70 -3.51 -9.32
C MET A 486 21.83 -2.95 -10.74
N ALA A 487 22.43 -3.72 -11.66
CA ALA A 487 22.69 -3.30 -13.03
C ALA A 487 21.40 -3.06 -13.82
N VAL A 488 20.43 -3.99 -13.78
CA VAL A 488 19.20 -3.87 -14.57
C VAL A 488 18.38 -2.64 -14.14
N PRO A 489 18.08 -2.41 -12.84
CA PRO A 489 17.42 -1.18 -12.42
C PRO A 489 18.19 0.09 -12.77
N THR A 490 19.53 0.10 -12.69
CA THR A 490 20.31 1.29 -13.07
C THR A 490 20.23 1.59 -14.56
N ILE A 491 20.26 0.57 -15.42
CA ILE A 491 20.11 0.75 -16.87
C ILE A 491 18.71 1.26 -17.20
N ILE A 492 17.67 0.68 -16.59
CA ILE A 492 16.29 1.15 -16.75
C ILE A 492 16.18 2.59 -16.28
N GLY A 493 16.68 2.92 -15.08
CA GLY A 493 16.66 4.28 -14.54
C GLY A 493 17.36 5.30 -15.45
N LEU A 494 18.53 4.96 -16.00
CA LEU A 494 19.24 5.83 -16.95
C LEU A 494 18.50 5.97 -18.29
N SER A 495 17.88 4.89 -18.78
CA SER A 495 17.06 4.91 -19.99
C SER A 495 15.83 5.82 -19.82
N LEU A 496 15.11 5.65 -18.71
CA LEU A 496 13.95 6.46 -18.36
C LEU A 496 14.33 7.92 -18.19
N TRP A 497 15.44 8.21 -17.51
CA TRP A 497 15.98 9.56 -17.39
C TRP A 497 16.25 10.15 -18.77
N LYS A 498 16.99 9.45 -19.64
CA LYS A 498 17.33 9.97 -20.97
C LYS A 498 16.10 10.24 -21.84
N GLU A 499 15.09 9.39 -21.78
CA GLU A 499 13.91 9.51 -22.64
C GLU A 499 12.85 10.48 -22.10
N PHE A 500 12.49 10.37 -20.81
CA PHE A 500 11.33 11.06 -20.26
C PHE A 500 11.69 12.34 -19.51
N PHE A 501 12.90 12.46 -18.94
CA PHE A 501 13.28 13.68 -18.22
C PHE A 501 13.27 14.92 -19.12
N PRO A 502 13.85 14.90 -20.35
CA PRO A 502 13.77 16.05 -21.25
C PRO A 502 12.32 16.42 -21.57
N ARG A 503 11.47 15.42 -21.85
CA ARG A 503 10.03 15.66 -22.14
C ARG A 503 9.33 16.31 -20.96
N LEU A 504 9.57 15.84 -19.73
CA LEU A 504 9.00 16.41 -18.52
C LEU A 504 9.43 17.87 -18.32
N ILE A 505 10.71 18.17 -18.53
CA ILE A 505 11.22 19.53 -18.40
C ILE A 505 10.66 20.43 -19.51
N THR A 506 10.61 19.96 -20.75
CA THR A 506 10.01 20.69 -21.87
C THR A 506 8.54 20.99 -21.60
N GLU A 507 7.76 20.00 -21.16
CA GLU A 507 6.36 20.19 -20.77
C GLU A 507 6.25 21.22 -19.63
N LEU A 508 7.08 21.10 -18.59
CA LEU A 508 7.14 22.09 -17.51
C LEU A 508 7.51 23.50 -18.01
N THR A 509 8.30 23.64 -19.08
CA THR A 509 8.64 24.97 -19.65
C THR A 509 7.61 25.49 -20.63
N GLU A 510 6.89 24.61 -21.31
CA GLU A 510 5.91 24.92 -22.36
C GLU A 510 4.46 24.96 -21.85
N LEU A 511 4.21 24.63 -20.57
CA LEU A 511 2.94 24.88 -19.89
C LEU A 511 2.67 26.40 -19.90
N GLN A 512 2.15 26.88 -21.02
CA GLN A 512 1.75 28.25 -21.28
C GLN A 512 0.21 28.25 -21.33
N GLU A 513 -0.37 28.86 -20.30
CA GLU A 513 -1.74 29.35 -20.15
C GLU A 513 -2.92 28.60 -20.81
N PHE A 514 -3.86 28.13 -19.98
CA PHE A 514 -5.28 28.16 -20.33
C PHE A 514 -5.93 29.33 -19.56
N TYR A 515 -5.99 30.50 -20.19
CA TYR A 515 -6.70 31.67 -19.68
C TYR A 515 -7.83 31.99 -20.66
N ASP A 516 -9.06 31.79 -20.19
CA ASP A 516 -10.26 32.16 -20.92
C ASP A 516 -10.85 33.42 -20.27
N PRO A 517 -10.55 34.63 -20.79
CA PRO A 517 -11.00 35.90 -20.22
C PRO A 517 -12.52 36.00 -20.15
N ASP A 518 -13.22 35.40 -21.11
CA ASP A 518 -14.68 35.47 -21.23
C ASP A 518 -15.37 34.79 -20.03
N THR A 519 -14.79 33.71 -19.52
CA THR A 519 -15.31 32.99 -18.35
C THR A 519 -15.19 33.82 -17.06
N VAL A 520 -14.14 34.64 -16.92
CA VAL A 520 -13.92 35.49 -15.73
C VAL A 520 -14.87 36.69 -15.72
N GLU A 521 -15.06 37.33 -16.88
CA GLU A 521 -15.93 38.51 -17.03
C GLU A 521 -17.42 38.18 -16.79
N LEU A 522 -17.85 36.93 -17.05
CA LEU A 522 -19.20 36.44 -16.75
C LEU A 522 -19.51 36.28 -15.24
N MET A 523 -18.49 36.33 -14.36
CA MET A 523 -18.64 36.08 -12.93
C MET A 523 -18.49 37.33 -12.05
N THR A 524 -18.00 38.44 -12.62
CA THR A 524 -17.97 39.79 -12.02
C THR A 524 -19.25 40.54 -12.31
#